data_AF-A0AAW1WHV5-F1
#
_entry.id   AF-A0AAW1WHV5-F1
#
_cell.length_a   1.000
_cell.length_b   1.000
_cell.length_c   1.000
_cell.angle_alpha   90.00
_cell.angle_beta   90.00
_cell.angle_gamma   90.00
#
_symmetry.space_group_name_H-M   'P 1'
#
loop_
_entity.id
_entity.type
_entity.pdbx_description
1 polymer ?
#
loop_
_entity_poly.entity_id
_entity_poly.type
_entity_poly.pdbx_seq_one_letter_code
_entity_poly.pdbx_strand_id
1 'polypeptide(L)'
;MSRGANYSDQVVELDFLYPSEGIHRRWDSGYSITATAAIWDQAAFVLSVPKKKPQDETQETLRTSAFPSTHVKKWAKNLYIASICYGRTVS
;
A
#
# COMPACT_ATOMS: atom_id res chain seq x y z
N MET A 1 10.98 5.85 15.67
CA MET A 1 10.22 4.58 15.56
C MET A 1 9.98 3.96 16.93
N SER A 2 8.84 3.30 17.13
CA SER A 2 8.45 2.68 18.39
C SER A 2 9.39 1.52 18.79
N ARG A 3 9.61 1.36 20.09
CA ARG A 3 10.43 0.27 20.64
C ARG A 3 9.78 -1.07 20.29
N GLY A 4 10.54 -1.95 19.65
CA GLY A 4 10.05 -3.27 19.20
C GLY A 4 9.46 -3.32 17.78
N ALA A 5 9.32 -2.18 17.10
CA ALA A 5 8.88 -2.18 15.70
C ALA A 5 9.95 -2.81 14.78
N ASN A 6 9.50 -3.61 13.81
CA ASN A 6 10.34 -4.25 12.81
C ASN A 6 10.71 -3.34 11.62
N TYR A 7 10.45 -2.04 11.75
CA TYR A 7 10.70 -1.04 10.71
C TYR A 7 11.81 -0.08 11.12
N SER A 8 12.69 0.25 10.18
CA SER A 8 13.75 1.25 10.36
C SER A 8 13.26 2.65 10.07
N ASP A 9 12.39 2.79 9.06
CA ASP A 9 11.86 4.07 8.61
C ASP A 9 10.38 3.95 8.25
N GLN A 10 9.64 5.04 8.38
CA GLN A 10 8.22 5.14 8.04
C GLN A 10 7.88 6.52 7.50
N VAL A 11 7.10 6.52 6.41
CA VAL A 11 6.57 7.73 5.79
C VAL A 11 5.08 7.57 5.52
N VAL A 12 4.40 8.72 5.43
CA VAL A 12 2.98 8.77 5.06
C VAL A 12 2.87 9.54 3.75
N GLU A 13 2.24 8.93 2.76
CA GLU A 13 1.80 9.60 1.54
C GLU A 13 0.30 9.89 1.68
N LEU A 14 -0.08 11.17 1.63
CA LEU A 14 -1.45 11.64 1.76
C LEU A 14 -1.81 12.48 0.55
N ASP A 15 -2.97 12.21 -0.04
CA ASP A 15 -3.46 12.90 -1.24
C ASP A 15 -4.99 12.95 -1.21
N PHE A 16 -5.57 13.97 -1.84
CA PHE A 16 -7.01 14.10 -2.03
C PHE A 16 -7.57 13.12 -3.08
N LEU A 17 -6.70 12.56 -3.93
CA LEU A 17 -7.06 11.60 -4.96
C LEU A 17 -6.50 10.22 -4.62
N TYR A 18 -5.28 9.97 -5.07
CA TYR A 18 -4.55 8.73 -4.89
C TYR A 18 -3.06 9.02 -5.15
N PRO A 19 -2.17 8.84 -4.16
CA PRO A 19 -0.77 9.23 -4.28
C PRO A 19 0.05 8.22 -5.11
N SER A 20 -0.31 7.98 -6.37
CA SER A 20 0.36 6.99 -7.24
C SER A 20 1.85 7.28 -7.37
N GLU A 21 2.21 8.52 -7.71
CA GLU A 21 3.61 8.95 -7.89
C GLU A 21 4.42 8.83 -6.60
N GLY A 22 3.80 9.19 -5.47
CA GLY A 22 4.40 9.04 -4.15
C GLY A 22 4.70 7.58 -3.83
N ILE A 23 3.72 6.69 -4.02
CA ILE A 23 3.88 5.25 -3.79
C ILE A 23 5.00 4.66 -4.65
N HIS A 24 5.03 4.93 -5.96
CA HIS A 24 6.07 4.39 -6.84
C HIS A 24 7.47 4.88 -6.45
N ARG A 25 7.63 6.18 -6.19
CA ARG A 25 8.91 6.74 -5.72
C ARG A 25 9.39 6.10 -4.42
N ARG A 26 8.47 5.77 -3.51
CA ARG A 26 8.79 5.11 -2.23
C ARG A 26 9.13 3.64 -2.40
N TRP A 27 8.45 2.92 -3.30
CA TRP A 27 8.85 1.56 -3.69
C TRP A 27 10.28 1.53 -4.25
N ASP A 28 10.64 2.46 -5.14
CA ASP A 28 12.00 2.59 -5.67
C ASP A 28 13.04 2.88 -4.57
N SER A 29 12.59 3.54 -3.50
CA SER A 29 13.41 3.83 -2.32
C SER A 29 13.43 2.69 -1.28
N GLY A 30 12.82 1.54 -1.57
CA GLY A 30 12.82 0.35 -0.72
C GLY A 30 11.79 0.36 0.41
N TYR A 31 10.77 1.21 0.34
CA TYR A 31 9.63 1.17 1.24
C TYR A 31 8.56 0.22 0.72
N SER A 32 7.83 -0.44 1.61
CA SER A 32 6.65 -1.26 1.29
C SER A 32 5.42 -0.69 1.97
N ILE A 33 4.24 -0.75 1.34
CA ILE A 33 2.98 -0.35 1.95
C ILE A 33 2.69 -1.30 3.11
N THR A 34 2.35 -0.74 4.27
CA THR A 34 2.09 -1.49 5.51
C THR A 34 0.73 -1.19 6.13
N ALA A 35 0.15 -0.04 5.81
CA ALA A 35 -1.23 0.29 6.16
C ALA A 35 -1.81 1.25 5.12
N THR A 36 -3.12 1.15 4.92
CA THR A 36 -3.86 2.06 4.04
C THR A 36 -5.14 2.50 4.72
N ALA A 37 -5.50 3.76 4.52
CA ALA A 37 -6.77 4.32 4.96
C ALA A 37 -7.31 5.24 3.86
N ALA A 38 -8.63 5.26 3.71
CA ALA A 38 -9.28 6.18 2.79
C ALA A 38 -10.54 6.73 3.45
N ILE A 39 -10.84 7.97 3.13
CA ILE A 39 -12.10 8.65 3.45
C ILE A 39 -12.73 9.15 2.15
N TRP A 40 -13.74 10.01 2.25
CA TRP A 40 -14.49 10.49 1.10
C TRP A 40 -13.72 11.39 0.13
N ASP A 41 -12.62 11.99 0.54
CA ASP A 41 -11.89 12.96 -0.26
C ASP A 41 -10.38 12.86 -0.09
N GLN A 42 -9.90 11.86 0.65
CA GLN A 42 -8.48 11.66 0.93
C GLN A 42 -8.14 10.18 1.02
N ALA A 43 -6.93 9.85 0.61
CA ALA A 43 -6.31 8.55 0.81
C ALA A 43 -4.95 8.74 1.48
N ALA A 44 -4.64 7.87 2.44
CA ALA A 44 -3.40 7.86 3.19
C ALA A 44 -2.77 6.47 3.15
N PHE A 45 -1.47 6.44 2.86
CA PHE A 45 -0.67 5.22 2.78
C PHE A 45 0.52 5.34 3.71
N VAL A 46 0.65 4.38 4.63
CA VAL A 46 1.83 4.25 5.47
C VAL A 46 2.78 3.29 4.77
N LEU A 47 3.96 3.80 4.40
CA LEU A 47 5.02 2.99 3.81
C LEU A 47 6.17 2.86 4.79
N SER A 48 6.69 1.65 4.94
CA SER A 48 7.72 1.32 5.92
C SER A 48 8.91 0.64 5.25
N VAL A 49 10.12 0.90 5.74
CA VAL A 49 11.31 0.10 5.41
C VAL A 49 11.49 -0.98 6.47
N PRO A 50 11.44 -2.28 6.13
CA PRO A 50 11.66 -3.34 7.09
C PRO A 50 13.14 -3.42 7.50
N LYS A 51 13.43 -3.65 8.78
CA LYS A 51 14.80 -3.85 9.31
C LYS A 51 15.48 -5.08 8.73
N LYS A 52 14.70 -6.09 8.34
CA LYS A 52 15.15 -7.28 7.64
C LYS A 52 14.46 -7.28 6.28
N LYS A 53 15.23 -7.12 5.20
CA LYS A 53 14.67 -7.15 3.86
C LYS A 53 14.12 -8.55 3.56
N PRO A 54 12.83 -8.69 3.24
CA PRO A 54 12.32 -9.92 2.66
C PRO A 54 13.01 -10.18 1.32
N GLN A 55 13.24 -11.46 1.00
CA GLN A 55 14.07 -11.87 -0.13
C GLN A 55 13.36 -11.62 -1.47
N ASP A 56 12.04 -11.80 -1.50
CA ASP A 56 11.19 -11.65 -2.69
C ASP A 56 9.84 -11.01 -2.32
N GLU A 57 9.84 -9.70 -2.05
CA GLU A 57 8.59 -8.96 -1.82
C GLU A 57 8.15 -8.26 -3.11
N THR A 58 6.97 -8.62 -3.61
CA THR A 58 6.26 -7.89 -4.67
C THR A 58 4.98 -7.32 -4.09
N GLN A 59 4.74 -6.02 -4.28
CA GLN A 59 3.47 -5.39 -3.93
C GLN A 59 2.81 -4.80 -5.18
N GLU A 60 1.48 -4.89 -5.23
CA GLU A 60 0.65 -4.28 -6.26
C GLU A 60 -0.50 -3.52 -5.59
N THR A 61 -0.89 -2.39 -6.17
CA THR A 61 -2.06 -1.62 -5.75
C THR A 61 -3.12 -1.61 -6.84
N LEU A 62 -4.39 -1.72 -6.47
CA LEU A 62 -5.52 -1.66 -7.39
C LEU A 62 -6.57 -0.67 -6.90
N ARG A 63 -7.00 0.23 -7.78
CA ARG A 63 -8.16 1.11 -7.57
C ARG A 63 -9.30 0.64 -8.46
N THR A 64 -10.48 0.43 -7.87
CA THR A 64 -11.67 -0.07 -8.57
C THR A 64 -12.93 0.44 -7.89
N SER A 65 -13.99 0.67 -8.66
CA SER A 65 -15.32 1.05 -8.15
C SER A 65 -16.14 -0.16 -7.66
N ALA A 66 -15.89 -1.33 -8.24
CA ALA A 66 -16.54 -2.59 -7.88
C ALA A 66 -15.55 -3.53 -7.19
N PHE A 67 -16.07 -4.46 -6.38
CA PHE A 67 -15.23 -5.45 -5.70
C PHE A 67 -14.44 -6.28 -6.72
N PRO A 68 -13.09 -6.32 -6.66
CA PRO A 68 -12.25 -6.87 -7.71
C PRO A 68 -12.10 -8.40 -7.61
N SER A 69 -13.21 -9.14 -7.73
CA SER A 69 -13.25 -10.59 -7.57
C SER A 69 -12.32 -11.37 -8.51
N THR A 70 -12.05 -10.82 -9.71
CA THR A 70 -11.10 -11.39 -10.68
C THR A 70 -9.65 -11.06 -10.33
N HIS A 71 -9.38 -9.84 -9.87
CA HIS A 71 -8.04 -9.37 -9.55
C HIS A 71 -7.50 -9.98 -8.24
N VAL A 72 -8.39 -10.24 -7.29
CA VAL A 72 -8.07 -10.88 -6.00
C VAL A 72 -7.68 -12.36 -6.17
N LYS A 73 -8.14 -13.02 -7.24
CA LYS A 73 -7.82 -14.43 -7.54
C LYS A 73 -6.43 -14.61 -8.16
N LYS A 74 -5.45 -13.78 -7.77
CA LYS A 74 -4.04 -13.91 -8.15
C LYS A 74 -3.24 -14.81 -7.19
N TRP A 75 -3.90 -15.72 -6.47
CA TRP A 75 -3.23 -16.68 -5.56
C TRP A 75 -2.17 -17.52 -6.27
N ALA A 76 -2.37 -17.82 -7.56
CA ALA A 76 -1.41 -18.52 -8.41
C ALA A 76 -0.06 -17.77 -8.58
N LYS A 77 -0.01 -16.48 -8.27
CA LYS A 77 1.21 -15.65 -8.26
C LYS A 77 1.82 -15.51 -6.87
N ASN A 78 1.37 -16.30 -5.89
CA ASN A 78 1.76 -16.20 -4.49
C ASN A 78 1.49 -14.81 -3.87
N LEU A 79 0.47 -14.12 -4.37
CA LEU A 79 0.00 -12.84 -3.84
C LEU A 79 -1.22 -13.05 -2.93
N TYR A 80 -1.32 -12.20 -1.91
CA TYR A 80 -2.47 -12.13 -1.01
C TYR A 80 -2.90 -10.67 -0.82
N ILE A 81 -4.13 -10.47 -0.33
CA ILE A 81 -4.59 -9.13 0.02
C ILE A 81 -3.96 -8.73 1.36
N ALA A 82 -3.11 -7.71 1.35
CA ALA A 82 -2.53 -7.15 2.57
C ALA A 82 -3.43 -6.08 3.22
N SER A 83 -4.14 -5.27 2.43
CA SER A 83 -5.02 -4.21 2.94
C SER A 83 -6.15 -3.90 1.95
N ILE A 84 -7.31 -3.52 2.47
CA ILE A 84 -8.44 -2.97 1.71
C ILE A 84 -8.96 -1.76 2.48
N CYS A 85 -9.12 -0.63 1.78
CA CYS A 85 -9.85 0.53 2.27
C CYS A 85 -10.85 0.99 1.20
N TYR A 86 -11.92 1.64 1.62
CA TYR A 86 -12.92 2.20 0.71
C TYR A 86 -13.04 3.70 0.96
N GLY A 87 -13.28 4.44 -0.12
CA GLY A 87 -13.43 5.88 -0.13
C GLY A 87 -14.03 6.32 -1.45
N ARG A 88 -14.24 7.62 -1.66
CA ARG A 88 -14.71 8.11 -2.96
C ARG A 88 -13.54 8.03 -3.94
N THR A 89 -13.47 6.96 -4.71
CA THR A 89 -12.56 6.93 -5.85
C THR A 89 -13.10 7.92 -6.87
N VAL A 90 -12.32 8.96 -7.18
CA VAL A 90 -12.67 9.88 -8.27
C VAL A 90 -13.01 9.07 -9.53
N SER A 91 -14.17 9.40 -10.08
CA SER A 91 -14.72 8.89 -11.34
C SER A 91 -13.76 9.12 -12.51
#